data_AF-A0A7S0SBN6-F1
#
_entry.id   AF-A0A7S0SBN6-F1
#
_cell.length_a   1.000
_cell.length_b   1.000
_cell.length_c   1.000
_cell.angle_alpha   90.00
_cell.angle_beta   90.00
_cell.angle_gamma   90.00
#
_symmetry.space_group_name_H-M   'P 1'
#
loop_
_entity.id
_entity.type
_entity.pdbx_description
1 polymer ?
#
loop_
_entity_poly.entity_id
_entity_poly.type
_entity_poly.pdbx_seq_one_letter_code
_entity_poly.pdbx_strand_id
1 'polypeptide(L)'
;MVYSADAEVVRAFHRDGYVVLRPLSITAQSSNNSDERCNRKRPIDDGLPIDYGRVLTTIWAEYTKTLCRALAAGEAAQLLTYDASENLVISYPGFITRVGGRVDLDVTECLQEPLRFGPDNAPWMDAVRAILGCGGGDNRLSSVSGAGADPSLEGGRQLSATRPVNNGGGGGGSDSGRRVENIRSIEKRYGFGCVLSKPGDKVQNWHQDGDTGWEVDNAARTVIVFLVPVHVTHDQGPLEIIRASNTVTSGPGQREGELPPSLAATYTKPGKGDSFLIESMDPGTVVIMDYRSWHRGLPNSSGSMRPMIYARYRAVEPNAVGSKADGTKPKRRVKPETM
;
A
#
# COMPACT_ATOMS: atom_id res chain seq x y z
N MET A 1 -2.76 -12.29 12.43
CA MET A 1 -3.84 -11.67 11.62
C MET A 1 -3.66 -12.15 10.19
N VAL A 2 -4.69 -12.68 9.54
CA VAL A 2 -4.60 -13.18 8.16
C VAL A 2 -5.71 -12.53 7.35
N TYR A 3 -5.34 -11.94 6.20
CA TYR A 3 -6.30 -11.38 5.26
C TYR A 3 -6.57 -12.38 4.15
N SER A 4 -7.83 -12.76 3.96
CA SER A 4 -8.21 -13.57 2.80
C SER A 4 -8.55 -12.66 1.63
N ALA A 5 -8.02 -12.97 0.45
CA ALA A 5 -8.54 -12.44 -0.79
C ALA A 5 -9.40 -13.50 -1.47
N ASP A 6 -10.69 -13.30 -1.38
CA ASP A 6 -11.64 -13.99 -2.23
C ASP A 6 -11.82 -13.23 -3.56
N ALA A 7 -12.62 -13.81 -4.44
CA ALA A 7 -12.92 -13.19 -5.74
C ALA A 7 -13.68 -11.85 -5.59
N GLU A 8 -14.35 -11.59 -4.47
CA GLU A 8 -15.02 -10.31 -4.22
C GLU A 8 -14.03 -9.21 -3.91
N VAL A 9 -12.99 -9.48 -3.12
CA VAL A 9 -11.88 -8.54 -2.85
C VAL A 9 -11.24 -8.07 -4.16
N VAL A 10 -10.93 -9.01 -5.06
CA VAL A 10 -10.32 -8.69 -6.36
C VAL A 10 -11.29 -7.89 -7.25
N ARG A 11 -12.57 -8.28 -7.31
CA ARG A 11 -13.59 -7.52 -8.08
C ARG A 11 -13.79 -6.10 -7.53
N ALA A 12 -13.85 -5.95 -6.21
CA ALA A 12 -13.99 -4.64 -5.56
C ALA A 12 -12.80 -3.74 -5.90
N PHE A 13 -11.58 -4.28 -5.80
CA PHE A 13 -10.37 -3.55 -6.19
C PHE A 13 -10.41 -3.07 -7.64
N HIS A 14 -10.74 -3.93 -8.61
CA HIS A 14 -10.78 -3.52 -10.02
C HIS A 14 -11.90 -2.51 -10.32
N ARG A 15 -13.04 -2.60 -9.61
CA ARG A 15 -14.14 -1.64 -9.76
C ARG A 15 -13.81 -0.28 -9.16
N ASP A 16 -13.28 -0.27 -7.95
CA ASP A 16 -13.18 0.94 -7.12
C ASP A 16 -11.78 1.57 -7.12
N GLY A 17 -10.75 0.85 -7.61
CA GLY A 17 -9.35 1.25 -7.52
C GLY A 17 -8.70 0.98 -6.16
N TYR A 18 -9.46 0.49 -5.18
CA TYR A 18 -8.94 0.14 -3.86
C TYR A 18 -9.81 -0.94 -3.19
N VAL A 19 -9.27 -1.56 -2.15
CA VAL A 19 -10.03 -2.45 -1.25
C VAL A 19 -9.56 -2.26 0.19
N VAL A 20 -10.49 -2.45 1.13
CA VAL A 20 -10.26 -2.31 2.57
C VAL A 20 -10.39 -3.69 3.21
N LEU A 21 -9.35 -4.10 3.92
CA LEU A 21 -9.28 -5.36 4.64
C LEU A 21 -9.27 -5.05 6.14
N ARG A 22 -10.34 -5.42 6.83
CA ARG A 22 -10.46 -5.20 8.27
C ARG A 22 -9.92 -6.39 9.06
N PRO A 23 -9.30 -6.17 10.22
CA PRO A 23 -8.92 -7.26 11.11
C PRO A 23 -10.19 -8.02 11.51
N LEU A 24 -10.11 -9.36 11.51
CA LEU A 24 -11.16 -10.18 12.11
C LEU A 24 -11.19 -9.90 13.61
N SER A 25 -12.32 -9.42 14.11
CA SER A 25 -12.55 -9.32 15.55
C SER A 25 -12.53 -10.73 16.15
N ILE A 26 -11.52 -11.01 16.97
CA ILE A 26 -11.33 -12.32 17.64
C ILE A 26 -12.55 -12.67 18.51
N THR A 27 -13.32 -11.68 18.93
CA THR A 27 -14.54 -11.84 19.75
C THR A 27 -15.71 -12.55 19.05
N ALA A 28 -15.72 -12.67 17.71
CA ALA A 28 -16.83 -13.30 16.99
C ALA A 28 -16.72 -14.84 16.85
N GLN A 29 -15.63 -15.47 17.31
CA GLN A 29 -15.41 -16.92 17.12
C GLN A 29 -15.82 -17.81 18.31
N SER A 30 -16.43 -17.28 19.38
CA SER A 30 -16.74 -18.09 20.58
C SER A 30 -18.11 -18.78 20.60
N SER A 31 -18.97 -18.61 19.60
CA SER A 31 -20.26 -19.32 19.56
C SER A 31 -20.43 -20.10 18.27
N ASN A 32 -20.44 -21.44 18.42
CA ASN A 32 -20.88 -22.45 17.47
C ASN A 32 -19.87 -22.86 16.39
N ASN A 33 -19.06 -23.89 16.69
CA ASN A 33 -19.06 -25.12 15.87
C ASN A 33 -18.13 -26.19 16.44
N SER A 34 -18.74 -27.28 16.90
CA SER A 34 -18.13 -28.53 17.35
C SER A 34 -17.89 -29.48 16.18
N ASP A 35 -17.06 -29.10 15.21
CA ASP A 35 -16.62 -30.01 14.14
C ASP A 35 -15.10 -30.03 14.01
N GLU A 36 -14.50 -30.87 14.85
CA GLU A 36 -13.13 -31.33 14.74
C GLU A 36 -12.97 -32.28 13.56
N ARG A 37 -12.51 -31.80 12.40
CA ARG A 37 -11.77 -32.62 11.41
C ARG A 37 -11.21 -31.78 10.25
N CYS A 38 -10.01 -31.22 10.42
CA CYS A 38 -8.94 -31.22 9.40
C CYS A 38 -7.68 -30.56 9.96
N ASN A 39 -6.89 -31.30 10.74
CA ASN A 39 -5.57 -30.86 11.21
C ASN A 39 -4.49 -31.23 10.19
N ARG A 40 -4.14 -30.29 9.30
CA ARG A 40 -2.79 -30.22 8.72
C ARG A 40 -2.17 -28.89 9.14
N LYS A 41 -1.34 -28.97 10.19
CA LYS A 41 -0.55 -27.87 10.74
C LYS A 41 0.50 -27.44 9.71
N ARG A 42 0.34 -26.27 9.08
CA ARG A 42 1.51 -25.46 8.74
C ARG A 42 1.99 -24.84 10.06
N PRO A 43 3.28 -24.85 10.39
CA PRO A 43 3.81 -24.01 11.47
C PRO A 43 3.81 -22.57 10.97
N ILE A 44 2.64 -21.93 10.96
CA ILE A 44 2.57 -20.47 11.01
C ILE A 44 2.64 -20.19 12.50
N ASP A 45 3.74 -19.60 12.94
CA ASP A 45 3.94 -19.10 14.30
C ASP A 45 2.63 -18.52 14.83
N ASP A 46 2.11 -19.13 15.89
CA ASP A 46 0.72 -19.05 16.30
C ASP A 46 0.35 -17.61 16.72
N GLY A 47 -0.13 -16.81 15.77
CA GLY A 47 -1.22 -15.87 15.99
C GLY A 47 -1.05 -14.77 17.04
N LEU A 48 0.16 -14.51 17.54
CA LEU A 48 0.35 -13.42 18.51
C LEU A 48 -0.10 -12.10 17.85
N PRO A 49 -0.99 -11.33 18.51
CA PRO A 49 -1.50 -10.09 17.95
C PRO A 49 -0.35 -9.12 17.70
N ILE A 50 -0.46 -8.32 16.64
CA ILE A 50 0.50 -7.25 16.38
C ILE A 50 0.49 -6.32 17.60
N ASP A 51 1.67 -6.08 18.17
CA ASP A 51 1.83 -5.16 19.29
C ASP A 51 1.88 -3.73 18.74
N TYR A 52 0.70 -3.14 18.51
CA TYR A 52 0.59 -1.78 18.00
C TYR A 52 1.21 -0.74 18.94
N GLY A 53 1.24 -1.00 20.26
CA GLY A 53 1.94 -0.13 21.21
C GLY A 53 3.45 -0.10 20.94
N ARG A 54 4.05 -1.26 20.69
CA ARG A 54 5.46 -1.36 20.32
C ARG A 54 5.75 -0.79 18.95
N VAL A 55 4.87 -1.01 17.96
CA VAL A 55 4.96 -0.40 16.62
C VAL A 55 5.03 1.13 16.73
N LEU A 56 4.11 1.74 17.49
CA LEU A 56 4.08 3.19 17.67
C LEU A 56 5.32 3.69 18.41
N THR A 57 5.73 3.00 19.47
CA THR A 57 6.94 3.34 20.23
C THR A 57 8.17 3.35 19.32
N THR A 58 8.30 2.37 18.43
CA THR A 58 9.40 2.29 17.47
C THR A 58 9.36 3.44 16.46
N ILE A 59 8.19 3.75 15.89
CA ILE A 59 8.03 4.88 14.97
C ILE A 59 8.44 6.20 15.65
N TRP A 60 7.98 6.42 16.89
CA TRP A 60 8.32 7.62 17.66
C TRP A 60 9.79 7.69 18.04
N ALA A 61 10.42 6.55 18.34
CA ALA A 61 11.85 6.50 18.61
C ALA A 61 12.66 6.92 17.37
N GLU A 62 12.32 6.42 16.19
CA GLU A 62 13.04 6.77 14.95
C GLU A 62 12.79 8.24 14.54
N TYR A 63 11.56 8.72 14.68
CA TYR A 63 11.22 10.13 14.48
C TYR A 63 12.00 11.06 15.41
N THR A 64 11.99 10.76 16.72
CA THR A 64 12.68 11.56 17.75
C THR A 64 14.19 11.55 17.54
N LYS A 65 14.77 10.38 17.24
CA LYS A 65 16.20 10.24 16.93
C LYS A 65 16.61 11.14 15.77
N THR A 66 15.80 11.20 14.72
CA THR A 66 16.09 12.05 13.54
C THR A 66 15.99 13.53 13.91
N LEU A 67 14.95 13.93 14.64
CA LEU A 67 14.81 15.31 15.12
C LEU A 67 15.93 15.75 16.07
N CYS A 68 16.39 14.87 16.97
CA CYS A 68 17.50 15.20 17.87
C CYS A 68 18.81 15.42 17.11
N ARG A 69 19.08 14.62 16.07
CA ARG A 69 20.23 14.83 15.18
C ARG A 69 20.15 16.18 14.47
N ALA A 70 18.97 16.50 13.95
CA ALA A 70 18.71 17.77 13.31
C ALA A 70 18.84 18.97 14.24
N LEU A 71 18.37 18.83 15.47
CA LEU A 71 18.49 19.88 16.48
C LEU A 71 19.96 20.12 16.83
N ALA A 72 20.75 19.06 16.98
CA ALA A 72 22.19 19.16 17.23
C ALA A 72 22.93 19.83 16.06
N ALA A 73 22.43 19.69 14.83
CA ALA A 73 22.96 20.35 13.64
C ALA A 73 22.41 21.78 13.41
N GLY A 74 21.42 22.24 14.19
CA GLY A 74 20.75 23.53 13.98
C GLY A 74 19.72 23.54 12.83
N GLU A 75 19.32 22.36 12.34
CA GLU A 75 18.49 22.17 11.14
C GLU A 75 17.03 21.76 11.47
N ALA A 76 16.69 21.59 12.76
CA ALA A 76 15.39 21.09 13.19
C ALA A 76 14.20 21.92 12.67
N ALA A 77 14.33 23.26 12.60
CA ALA A 77 13.25 24.12 12.10
C ALA A 77 12.92 23.84 10.63
N GLN A 78 13.93 23.52 9.81
CA GLN A 78 13.76 23.21 8.39
C GLN A 78 13.16 21.81 8.19
N LEU A 79 13.47 20.84 9.06
CA LEU A 79 12.82 19.51 9.06
C LEU A 79 11.38 19.50 9.57
N LEU A 80 10.99 20.51 10.36
CA LEU A 80 9.62 20.66 10.83
C LEU A 80 8.74 21.43 9.82
N THR A 81 9.36 22.05 8.81
CA THR A 81 8.69 22.76 7.72
C THR A 81 8.86 22.01 6.40
N TYR A 82 8.06 22.37 5.39
CA TYR A 82 8.19 21.73 4.07
C TYR A 82 9.47 22.22 3.37
N ASP A 83 10.37 21.29 3.06
CA ASP A 83 11.60 21.55 2.32
C ASP A 83 11.38 21.22 0.84
N ALA A 84 10.93 22.23 0.07
CA ALA A 84 10.70 22.08 -1.37
C ALA A 84 11.97 21.75 -2.17
N SER A 85 13.16 21.99 -1.59
CA SER A 85 14.44 21.72 -2.24
C SER A 85 14.94 20.30 -2.02
N GLU A 86 14.28 19.52 -1.15
CA GLU A 86 14.69 18.17 -0.72
C GLU A 86 16.17 18.07 -0.28
N ASN A 87 16.80 19.20 0.05
CA ASN A 87 18.22 19.29 0.39
C ASN A 87 18.54 18.48 1.64
N LEU A 88 17.58 18.37 2.56
CA LEU A 88 17.75 17.64 3.81
C LEU A 88 17.62 16.12 3.66
N VAL A 89 17.12 15.61 2.55
CA VAL A 89 16.99 14.16 2.32
C VAL A 89 18.36 13.47 2.29
N ILE A 90 19.40 14.19 1.86
CA ILE A 90 20.79 13.69 1.87
C ILE A 90 21.32 13.58 3.30
N SER A 91 21.07 14.60 4.13
CA SER A 91 21.53 14.66 5.52
C SER A 91 20.74 13.73 6.46
N TYR A 92 19.47 13.50 6.15
CA TYR A 92 18.54 12.66 6.92
C TYR A 92 17.89 11.62 6.00
N PRO A 93 18.67 10.61 5.56
CA PRO A 93 18.15 9.58 4.69
C PRO A 93 16.98 8.88 5.38
N GLY A 94 15.87 8.72 4.68
CA GLY A 94 14.66 8.16 5.30
C GLY A 94 13.69 9.20 5.85
N PHE A 95 14.03 10.49 5.89
CA PHE A 95 13.13 11.53 6.41
C PHE A 95 12.84 12.57 5.32
N ILE A 96 11.62 12.57 4.79
CA ILE A 96 11.22 13.46 3.70
C ILE A 96 10.01 14.27 4.15
N THR A 97 10.13 15.61 4.13
CA THR A 97 8.99 16.49 4.35
C THR A 97 8.21 16.66 3.05
N ARG A 98 6.88 16.59 3.15
CA ARG A 98 5.96 16.68 2.01
C ARG A 98 5.20 17.99 2.05
N VAL A 99 4.68 18.39 0.88
CA VAL A 99 3.74 19.50 0.77
C VAL A 99 2.61 19.31 1.78
N GLY A 100 2.30 20.38 2.52
CA GLY A 100 1.30 20.34 3.59
C GLY A 100 1.83 19.88 4.95
N GLY A 101 3.13 19.61 5.08
CA GLY A 101 3.81 19.41 6.38
C GLY A 101 4.01 17.95 6.79
N ARG A 102 3.49 16.97 6.04
CA ARG A 102 3.65 15.54 6.38
C ARG A 102 5.10 15.10 6.30
N VAL A 103 5.43 14.01 7.00
CA VAL A 103 6.76 13.41 6.96
C VAL A 103 6.65 11.96 6.50
N ASP A 104 7.39 11.59 5.47
CA ASP A 104 7.67 10.18 5.17
C ASP A 104 8.92 9.76 5.94
N LEU A 105 8.77 8.71 6.74
CA LEU A 105 9.81 8.13 7.56
C LEU A 105 10.11 6.70 7.09
N ASP A 106 11.37 6.40 6.78
CA ASP A 106 11.83 5.03 6.60
C ASP A 106 11.93 4.36 7.95
N VAL A 107 11.09 3.34 8.12
CA VAL A 107 10.97 2.54 9.34
C VAL A 107 11.15 1.06 9.05
N THR A 108 11.73 0.72 7.88
CA THR A 108 11.83 -0.65 7.37
C THR A 108 12.55 -1.57 8.34
N GLU A 109 13.73 -1.16 8.82
CA GLU A 109 14.56 -1.99 9.69
C GLU A 109 14.00 -2.05 11.11
N CYS A 110 13.56 -0.91 11.65
CA CYS A 110 13.13 -0.83 13.04
C CYS A 110 11.79 -1.52 13.30
N LEU A 111 10.90 -1.61 12.30
CA LEU A 111 9.59 -2.24 12.47
C LEU A 111 9.55 -3.76 12.28
N GLN A 112 10.64 -4.40 11.82
CA GLN A 112 10.64 -5.85 11.59
C GLN A 112 10.31 -6.65 12.85
N GLU A 113 10.87 -6.23 14.00
CA GLU A 113 10.64 -6.91 15.27
C GLU A 113 9.20 -6.71 15.81
N PRO A 114 8.66 -5.48 15.96
CA PRO A 114 7.31 -5.29 16.49
C PRO A 114 6.21 -5.79 15.55
N LEU A 115 6.38 -5.70 14.22
CA LEU A 115 5.40 -6.21 13.28
C LEU A 115 5.48 -7.73 13.10
N ARG A 116 6.66 -8.32 13.33
CA ARG A 116 6.95 -9.74 13.04
C ARG A 116 6.75 -10.11 11.56
N PHE A 117 6.71 -9.11 10.70
CA PHE A 117 6.73 -9.25 9.25
C PHE A 117 7.42 -8.04 8.64
N GLY A 118 8.03 -8.25 7.48
CA GLY A 118 8.46 -7.22 6.56
C GLY A 118 7.53 -7.18 5.33
N PRO A 119 7.90 -6.36 4.31
CA PRO A 119 7.07 -6.22 3.11
C PRO A 119 6.85 -7.55 2.38
N ASP A 120 7.82 -8.47 2.41
CA ASP A 120 7.78 -9.70 1.61
C ASP A 120 6.94 -10.85 2.23
N ASN A 121 6.64 -10.76 3.54
CA ASN A 121 5.87 -11.77 4.28
C ASN A 121 4.71 -11.16 5.10
N ALA A 122 4.26 -9.96 4.73
CA ALA A 122 3.16 -9.28 5.40
C ALA A 122 1.82 -10.05 5.29
N PRO A 123 0.89 -9.88 6.25
CA PRO A 123 -0.35 -10.65 6.30
C PRO A 123 -1.33 -10.36 5.15
N TRP A 124 -1.12 -9.28 4.38
CA TRP A 124 -1.91 -8.90 3.21
C TRP A 124 -1.35 -9.44 1.88
N MET A 125 -0.23 -10.15 1.90
CA MET A 125 0.47 -10.55 0.68
C MET A 125 -0.36 -11.47 -0.22
N ASP A 126 -1.24 -12.30 0.35
CA ASP A 126 -2.14 -13.12 -0.46
C ASP A 126 -3.14 -12.28 -1.24
N ALA A 127 -3.63 -11.19 -0.64
CA ALA A 127 -4.50 -10.23 -1.33
C ALA A 127 -3.75 -9.45 -2.41
N VAL A 128 -2.54 -8.99 -2.12
CA VAL A 128 -1.68 -8.33 -3.11
C VAL A 128 -1.40 -9.26 -4.30
N ARG A 129 -1.05 -10.53 -4.07
CA ARG A 129 -0.82 -11.52 -5.13
C ARG A 129 -2.08 -11.76 -5.97
N ALA A 130 -3.24 -11.89 -5.33
CA ALA A 130 -4.50 -12.10 -6.03
C ALA A 130 -4.86 -10.89 -6.91
N ILE A 131 -4.76 -9.67 -6.37
CA ILE A 131 -5.02 -8.42 -7.09
C ILE A 131 -4.08 -8.25 -8.28
N LEU A 132 -2.80 -8.58 -8.11
CA LEU A 132 -1.78 -8.45 -9.15
C LEU A 132 -1.75 -9.63 -10.15
N GLY A 133 -2.60 -10.65 -9.96
CA GLY A 133 -2.63 -11.84 -10.83
C GLY A 133 -1.36 -12.70 -10.75
N CYS A 134 -0.68 -12.70 -9.60
CA CYS A 134 0.56 -13.44 -9.32
C CYS A 134 0.31 -14.73 -8.51
N GLY A 135 -0.89 -15.29 -8.57
CA GLY A 135 -1.27 -16.50 -7.85
C GLY A 135 -1.05 -17.78 -8.67
N GLY A 136 0.15 -18.35 -8.60
CA GLY A 136 0.48 -19.69 -9.09
C GLY A 136 0.97 -20.57 -7.94
N GLY A 137 0.18 -21.59 -7.56
CA GLY A 137 0.68 -22.63 -6.63
C GLY A 137 -0.37 -23.39 -5.81
N ASP A 138 -1.50 -22.80 -5.45
CA ASP A 138 -2.57 -23.51 -4.71
C ASP A 138 -3.94 -23.17 -5.33
N ASN A 139 -4.37 -24.00 -6.31
CA ASN A 139 -5.65 -23.96 -7.00
C ASN A 139 -6.85 -24.14 -6.04
N ARG A 140 -7.29 -23.08 -5.34
CA ARG A 140 -8.50 -23.12 -4.49
C ARG A 140 -9.47 -21.95 -4.63
N LEU A 141 -9.31 -21.08 -5.61
CA LEU A 141 -10.36 -20.11 -5.96
C LEU A 141 -11.17 -20.65 -7.15
N SER A 142 -12.08 -21.59 -6.88
CA SER A 142 -13.05 -22.06 -7.87
C SER A 142 -14.15 -21.01 -8.10
N SER A 143 -14.57 -20.90 -9.36
CA SER A 143 -15.60 -20.00 -9.88
C SER A 143 -16.92 -20.05 -9.09
N VAL A 144 -17.42 -18.86 -8.73
CA VAL A 144 -18.81 -18.68 -8.25
C VAL A 144 -19.66 -18.26 -9.44
N SER A 145 -20.63 -19.09 -9.81
CA SER A 145 -21.75 -18.73 -10.70
C SER A 145 -22.89 -18.15 -9.85
N GLY A 146 -23.70 -17.28 -10.45
CA GLY A 146 -24.29 -16.12 -9.76
C GLY A 146 -25.60 -16.34 -9.03
N ALA A 147 -26.06 -15.27 -8.36
CA ALA A 147 -27.47 -14.97 -8.10
C ALA A 147 -27.63 -13.51 -7.58
N GLY A 148 -28.54 -12.76 -8.22
CA GLY A 148 -29.31 -11.62 -7.67
C GLY A 148 -28.55 -10.42 -7.11
N ALA A 149 -28.48 -9.32 -7.87
CA ALA A 149 -28.16 -8.01 -7.34
C ALA A 149 -29.45 -7.18 -7.14
N ASP A 150 -29.69 -6.76 -5.90
CA ASP A 150 -30.68 -5.76 -5.52
C ASP A 150 -29.98 -4.38 -5.45
N PRO A 151 -30.39 -3.36 -6.25
CA PRO A 151 -29.68 -2.11 -6.35
C PRO A 151 -30.29 -1.03 -5.44
N SER A 152 -30.10 -1.15 -4.12
CA SER A 152 -30.18 0.01 -3.23
C SER A 152 -29.50 -0.26 -1.89
N LEU A 153 -28.34 0.36 -1.66
CA LEU A 153 -27.89 0.94 -0.38
C LEU A 153 -26.43 1.43 -0.47
N GLU A 154 -26.19 2.55 0.21
CA GLU A 154 -25.03 3.44 0.17
C GLU A 154 -23.73 2.84 0.73
N GLY A 155 -22.59 3.38 0.25
CA GLY A 155 -21.36 3.56 1.03
C GLY A 155 -20.58 2.30 1.43
N GLY A 156 -19.59 1.91 0.60
CA GLY A 156 -18.47 1.05 0.99
C GLY A 156 -18.85 -0.30 1.62
N ARG A 157 -18.98 -1.36 0.82
CA ARG A 157 -19.20 -2.72 1.33
C ARG A 157 -18.12 -3.10 2.35
N GLN A 158 -18.58 -3.35 3.58
CA GLN A 158 -17.81 -3.95 4.66
C GLN A 158 -17.70 -5.46 4.40
N LEU A 159 -16.53 -5.94 3.99
CA LEU A 159 -16.29 -7.37 3.82
C LEU A 159 -15.67 -7.92 5.11
N SER A 160 -16.47 -8.63 5.89
CA SER A 160 -15.98 -9.49 6.97
C SER A 160 -15.46 -10.79 6.35
N ALA A 161 -14.23 -11.19 6.65
CA ALA A 161 -13.64 -12.38 6.05
C ALA A 161 -14.44 -13.65 6.44
N THR A 162 -15.07 -14.28 5.45
CA THR A 162 -15.65 -15.61 5.59
C THR A 162 -14.61 -16.67 5.28
N ARG A 163 -14.61 -17.75 6.07
CA ARG A 163 -13.76 -18.92 5.82
C ARG A 163 -14.04 -19.49 4.42
N PRO A 164 -13.03 -19.92 3.67
CA PRO A 164 -13.23 -20.56 2.37
C PRO A 164 -13.94 -21.90 2.55
N VAL A 165 -15.09 -22.06 1.89
CA VAL A 165 -15.80 -23.33 1.77
C VAL A 165 -15.12 -24.16 0.69
N ASN A 166 -14.60 -25.34 1.06
CA ASN A 166 -14.02 -26.28 0.10
C ASN A 166 -15.14 -26.94 -0.72
N ASN A 167 -15.35 -26.50 -1.96
CA ASN A 167 -16.04 -27.30 -2.96
C ASN A 167 -15.06 -27.64 -4.08
N GLY A 168 -14.79 -28.93 -4.25
CA GLY A 168 -13.91 -29.44 -5.29
C GLY A 168 -14.55 -29.28 -6.67
N GLY A 169 -13.91 -28.49 -7.54
CA GLY A 169 -14.25 -28.37 -8.95
C GLY A 169 -13.10 -27.71 -9.70
N GLY A 170 -12.36 -28.49 -10.48
CA GLY A 170 -11.16 -28.06 -11.20
C GLY A 170 -11.48 -27.24 -12.44
N GLY A 171 -10.90 -26.04 -12.52
CA GLY A 171 -10.77 -25.25 -13.74
C GLY A 171 -9.31 -24.81 -13.88
N GLY A 172 -8.68 -25.12 -15.01
CA GLY A 172 -7.28 -24.81 -15.28
C GLY A 172 -7.08 -23.31 -15.51
N GLY A 173 -6.59 -22.60 -14.49
CA GLY A 173 -5.96 -21.30 -14.65
C GLY A 173 -4.51 -21.50 -15.09
N SER A 174 -4.10 -20.84 -16.18
CA SER A 174 -2.69 -20.77 -16.58
C SER A 174 -1.92 -20.03 -15.50
N ASP A 175 -0.95 -20.69 -14.87
CA ASP A 175 0.02 -20.03 -13.99
C ASP A 175 0.73 -18.94 -14.80
N SER A 176 0.53 -17.69 -14.42
CA SER A 176 1.12 -16.54 -15.12
C SER A 176 2.64 -16.50 -14.95
N GLY A 177 3.21 -17.28 -14.01
CA GLY A 177 4.62 -17.25 -13.65
C GLY A 177 5.08 -15.91 -13.06
N ARG A 178 4.18 -14.93 -12.93
CA ARG A 178 4.48 -13.60 -12.39
C ARG A 178 4.71 -13.70 -10.89
N ARG A 179 5.70 -12.93 -10.41
CA ARG A 179 5.99 -12.78 -8.98
C ARG A 179 5.67 -11.37 -8.52
N VAL A 180 5.31 -11.25 -7.24
CA VAL A 180 5.18 -9.94 -6.59
C VAL A 180 6.54 -9.55 -6.01
N GLU A 181 6.89 -8.30 -6.23
CA GLU A 181 8.11 -7.67 -5.74
C GLU A 181 7.74 -6.41 -4.93
N ASN A 182 8.38 -6.22 -3.77
CA ASN A 182 8.31 -4.93 -3.07
C ASN A 182 9.17 -3.88 -3.81
N ILE A 183 8.57 -2.74 -4.16
CA ILE A 183 9.28 -1.65 -4.85
C ILE A 183 10.15 -0.92 -3.85
N ARG A 184 11.42 -1.27 -3.78
CA ARG A 184 12.43 -0.46 -3.10
C ARG A 184 12.79 0.68 -4.06
N SER A 185 12.82 1.94 -3.62
CA SER A 185 13.12 3.10 -4.51
C SER A 185 14.45 2.98 -5.26
N ILE A 186 14.78 3.95 -6.12
CA ILE A 186 16.03 4.02 -6.92
C ILE A 186 17.31 3.78 -6.09
N GLU A 187 17.26 3.95 -4.76
CA GLU A 187 18.37 3.67 -3.82
C GLU A 187 18.11 2.52 -2.84
N LYS A 188 17.10 1.68 -3.11
CA LYS A 188 16.58 0.59 -2.27
C LYS A 188 15.96 1.03 -0.92
N ARG A 189 15.66 2.31 -0.72
CA ARG A 189 15.24 2.85 0.59
C ARG A 189 13.73 2.83 0.83
N TYR A 190 12.90 3.18 -0.15
CA TYR A 190 11.50 3.57 0.15
C TYR A 190 10.42 2.52 -0.20
N GLY A 191 10.63 1.24 0.08
CA GLY A 191 9.62 0.21 -0.22
C GLY A 191 8.60 -0.07 0.88
N PHE A 192 8.96 0.28 2.11
CA PHE A 192 8.19 0.11 3.32
C PHE A 192 8.48 1.31 4.22
N GLY A 193 7.48 2.02 4.70
CA GLY A 193 7.70 3.28 5.40
C GLY A 193 6.52 3.67 6.27
N CYS A 194 6.59 4.87 6.85
CA CYS A 194 5.53 5.45 7.64
C CYS A 194 5.32 6.91 7.24
N VAL A 195 4.11 7.24 6.81
CA VAL A 195 3.69 8.64 6.68
C VAL A 195 3.20 9.12 8.03
N LEU A 196 3.73 10.25 8.51
CA LEU A 196 3.30 10.93 9.72
C LEU A 196 2.53 12.19 9.33
N SER A 197 1.27 12.25 9.76
CA SER A 197 0.51 13.50 9.75
C SER A 197 0.55 14.15 11.14
N LYS A 198 1.13 15.34 11.22
CA LYS A 198 1.31 16.11 12.46
C LYS A 198 0.12 17.03 12.73
N PRO A 199 -0.14 17.39 14.00
CA PRO A 199 -1.06 18.47 14.33
C PRO A 199 -0.76 19.73 13.51
N GLY A 200 -1.77 20.26 12.84
CA GLY A 200 -1.68 21.47 12.01
C GLY A 200 -1.34 21.23 10.54
N ASP A 201 -0.97 20.00 10.15
CA ASP A 201 -0.71 19.64 8.75
C ASP A 201 -1.91 19.98 7.86
N LYS A 202 -1.63 20.50 6.67
CA LYS A 202 -2.64 20.94 5.70
C LYS A 202 -3.08 19.78 4.80
N VAL A 203 -4.12 20.04 4.01
CA VAL A 203 -4.55 19.10 2.97
C VAL A 203 -3.40 18.88 1.99
N GLN A 204 -3.17 17.62 1.59
CA GLN A 204 -2.30 17.30 0.48
C GLN A 204 -2.95 17.69 -0.84
N ASN A 205 -2.12 18.04 -1.81
CA ASN A 205 -2.52 18.13 -3.20
C ASN A 205 -3.12 16.80 -3.69
N TRP A 206 -4.04 16.85 -4.64
CA TRP A 206 -4.47 15.64 -5.33
C TRP A 206 -3.31 15.06 -6.14
N HIS A 207 -3.05 13.77 -6.00
CA HIS A 207 -1.97 13.10 -6.71
C HIS A 207 -2.27 11.62 -6.96
N GLN A 208 -1.48 11.05 -7.87
CA GLN A 208 -1.32 9.61 -8.07
C GLN A 208 0.12 9.28 -7.62
N ASP A 209 0.32 8.16 -6.94
CA ASP A 209 1.68 7.71 -6.60
C ASP A 209 2.38 7.05 -7.79
N GLY A 210 1.58 6.54 -8.74
CA GLY A 210 2.00 6.03 -10.02
C GLY A 210 2.51 7.13 -10.90
N ASP A 211 3.83 7.13 -11.11
CA ASP A 211 4.49 8.05 -11.99
C ASP A 211 3.93 7.90 -13.40
N THR A 212 3.10 8.85 -13.83
CA THR A 212 2.40 8.81 -15.12
C THR A 212 3.35 8.93 -16.32
N GLY A 213 4.65 9.21 -16.07
CA GLY A 213 5.67 9.36 -17.10
C GLY A 213 6.51 8.12 -17.42
N TRP A 214 6.54 7.11 -16.53
CA TRP A 214 7.44 5.96 -16.66
C TRP A 214 6.66 4.65 -16.79
N GLU A 215 6.47 4.23 -18.04
CA GLU A 215 5.83 2.97 -18.44
C GLU A 215 4.42 2.78 -17.84
N VAL A 216 3.39 3.19 -18.59
CA VAL A 216 1.97 2.97 -18.27
C VAL A 216 1.67 1.52 -17.84
N ASP A 217 2.42 0.56 -18.40
CA ASP A 217 2.34 -0.86 -18.06
C ASP A 217 2.84 -1.20 -16.64
N ASN A 218 3.83 -0.48 -16.11
CA ASN A 218 4.34 -0.67 -14.75
C ASN A 218 3.38 -0.09 -13.70
N ALA A 219 2.79 1.08 -13.97
CA ALA A 219 1.81 1.69 -13.06
C ALA A 219 0.55 0.82 -12.93
N ALA A 220 0.07 0.22 -14.02
CA ALA A 220 -1.07 -0.70 -14.03
C ALA A 220 -0.82 -2.02 -13.28
N ARG A 221 0.44 -2.30 -12.92
CA ARG A 221 0.89 -3.51 -12.22
C ARG A 221 1.41 -3.22 -10.83
N THR A 222 1.12 -2.04 -10.30
CA THR A 222 1.61 -1.58 -9.00
C THR A 222 0.44 -1.31 -8.05
N VAL A 223 0.63 -1.66 -6.78
CA VAL A 223 -0.27 -1.28 -5.69
C VAL A 223 0.53 -0.67 -4.55
N ILE A 224 -0.11 0.21 -3.81
CA ILE A 224 0.35 0.66 -2.50
C ILE A 224 -0.61 0.13 -1.43
N VAL A 225 -0.04 -0.32 -0.32
CA VAL A 225 -0.75 -0.85 0.83
C VAL A 225 -0.54 0.10 1.99
N PHE A 226 -1.61 0.52 2.64
CA PHE A 226 -1.58 1.28 3.89
C PHE A 226 -2.06 0.42 5.04
N LEU A 227 -1.25 0.27 6.08
CA LEU A 227 -1.63 -0.30 7.36
C LEU A 227 -1.90 0.83 8.34
N VAL A 228 -3.05 0.77 8.99
CA VAL A 228 -3.52 1.74 9.98
C VAL A 228 -3.14 1.23 11.38
N PRO A 229 -2.08 1.76 12.05
CA PRO A 229 -1.65 1.27 13.36
C PRO A 229 -2.42 1.91 14.53
N VAL A 230 -3.24 2.93 14.27
CA VAL A 230 -4.03 3.69 15.26
C VAL A 230 -5.47 3.82 14.79
N HIS A 231 -6.41 4.02 15.71
CA HIS A 231 -7.75 4.44 15.30
C HIS A 231 -7.66 5.81 14.63
N VAL A 232 -8.27 5.97 13.46
CA VAL A 232 -8.23 7.22 12.68
C VAL A 232 -9.57 7.93 12.75
N THR A 233 -9.58 9.14 13.28
CA THR A 233 -10.75 10.03 13.31
C THR A 233 -10.74 11.05 12.18
N HIS A 234 -11.88 11.71 11.95
CA HIS A 234 -12.01 12.74 10.92
C HIS A 234 -10.97 13.87 11.05
N ASP A 235 -10.77 14.34 12.28
CA ASP A 235 -9.88 15.45 12.62
C ASP A 235 -8.39 15.06 12.59
N GLN A 236 -8.06 13.77 12.52
CA GLN A 236 -6.68 13.29 12.35
C GLN A 236 -6.20 13.30 10.88
N GLY A 237 -7.02 13.83 9.98
CA GLY A 237 -6.65 14.02 8.58
C GLY A 237 -6.59 12.71 7.82
N PRO A 238 -7.71 11.99 7.68
CA PRO A 238 -7.76 10.68 7.03
C PRO A 238 -7.28 10.74 5.57
N LEU A 239 -6.91 9.58 5.04
CA LEU A 239 -6.64 9.45 3.60
C LEU A 239 -7.99 9.49 2.85
N GLU A 240 -8.06 10.31 1.81
CA GLU A 240 -9.17 10.39 0.89
C GLU A 240 -8.76 9.76 -0.45
N ILE A 241 -9.59 8.87 -1.00
CA ILE A 241 -9.39 8.21 -2.30
C ILE A 241 -10.64 8.43 -3.16
N ILE A 242 -10.48 8.86 -4.41
CA ILE A 242 -11.59 8.94 -5.35
C ILE A 242 -11.84 7.55 -5.96
N ARG A 243 -13.05 7.04 -5.80
CA ARG A 243 -13.50 5.74 -6.34
C ARG A 243 -13.35 5.72 -7.85
N ALA A 244 -12.84 4.59 -8.37
CA ALA A 244 -12.64 4.32 -9.79
C ALA A 244 -11.72 5.34 -10.51
N SER A 245 -10.99 6.17 -9.77
CA SER A 245 -10.11 7.18 -10.35
C SER A 245 -8.83 6.60 -10.95
N ASN A 246 -8.53 5.33 -10.69
CA ASN A 246 -7.40 4.60 -11.25
C ASN A 246 -7.48 4.42 -12.79
N THR A 247 -8.63 4.69 -13.39
CA THR A 247 -8.81 4.71 -14.86
C THR A 247 -8.61 6.10 -15.48
N VAL A 248 -8.33 7.13 -14.67
CA VAL A 248 -8.15 8.50 -15.14
C VAL A 248 -6.70 8.94 -14.93
N THR A 249 -6.02 9.26 -16.01
CA THR A 249 -4.65 9.80 -15.99
C THR A 249 -4.66 11.32 -16.01
N SER A 250 -3.57 11.93 -15.55
CA SER A 250 -3.33 13.36 -15.76
C SER A 250 -3.36 13.72 -17.25
N GLY A 251 -4.01 14.83 -17.58
CA GLY A 251 -4.09 15.35 -18.95
C GLY A 251 -2.97 16.34 -19.28
N PRO A 252 -2.66 16.59 -20.56
CA PRO A 252 -1.74 17.65 -20.96
C PRO A 252 -2.14 19.02 -20.39
N GLY A 253 -1.21 19.72 -19.76
CA GLY A 253 -1.43 21.05 -19.18
C GLY A 253 -2.06 21.07 -17.78
N GLN A 254 -2.34 19.92 -17.18
CA GLN A 254 -2.82 19.82 -15.81
C GLN A 254 -1.71 20.22 -14.82
N ARG A 255 -2.02 21.12 -13.88
CA ARG A 255 -1.04 21.53 -12.86
C ARG A 255 -0.95 20.50 -11.75
N GLU A 256 0.20 20.44 -11.10
CA GLU A 256 0.39 19.62 -9.91
C GLU A 256 -0.65 19.98 -8.84
N GLY A 257 -1.32 18.97 -8.30
CA GLY A 257 -2.37 19.13 -7.28
C GLY A 257 -3.77 19.46 -7.79
N GLU A 258 -3.95 19.70 -9.09
CA GLU A 258 -5.27 19.82 -9.70
C GLU A 258 -5.84 18.44 -10.02
N LEU A 259 -7.16 18.27 -9.87
CA LEU A 259 -7.86 17.08 -10.37
C LEU A 259 -8.05 17.20 -11.89
N PRO A 260 -8.01 16.07 -12.63
CA PRO A 260 -8.44 16.04 -14.02
C PRO A 260 -9.89 16.55 -14.14
N PRO A 261 -10.26 17.29 -15.20
CA PRO A 261 -11.61 17.86 -15.34
C PRO A 261 -12.75 16.83 -15.21
N SER A 262 -12.52 15.60 -15.70
CA SER A 262 -13.48 14.50 -15.58
C SER A 262 -13.74 14.09 -14.13
N LEU A 263 -12.72 14.08 -13.27
CA LEU A 263 -12.86 13.81 -11.84
C LEU A 263 -13.37 15.04 -11.09
N ALA A 264 -12.94 16.24 -11.46
CA ALA A 264 -13.41 17.47 -10.84
C ALA A 264 -14.92 17.69 -11.05
N ALA A 265 -15.47 17.25 -12.18
CA ALA A 265 -16.89 17.36 -12.48
C ALA A 265 -17.78 16.42 -11.63
N THR A 266 -17.25 15.27 -11.19
CA THR A 266 -17.99 14.30 -10.37
C THR A 266 -17.69 14.45 -8.88
N TYR A 267 -16.49 14.90 -8.53
CA TYR A 267 -16.08 15.14 -7.16
C TYR A 267 -16.88 16.26 -6.51
N THR A 268 -17.73 15.91 -5.55
CA THR A 268 -18.57 16.89 -4.83
C THR A 268 -18.00 17.29 -3.47
N LYS A 269 -17.56 16.32 -2.67
CA LYS A 269 -17.01 16.54 -1.32
C LYS A 269 -16.30 15.29 -0.77
N PRO A 270 -15.49 15.45 0.30
CA PRO A 270 -14.90 14.31 0.97
C PRO A 270 -15.90 13.34 1.59
N GLY A 271 -15.63 12.04 1.43
CA GLY A 271 -16.36 10.94 2.03
C GLY A 271 -17.80 10.76 1.56
N LYS A 272 -18.24 11.42 0.48
CA LYS A 272 -19.59 11.23 -0.08
C LYS A 272 -19.54 10.86 -1.55
N GLY A 273 -20.45 9.97 -1.94
CA GLY A 273 -20.63 9.52 -3.32
C GLY A 273 -19.37 8.85 -3.87
N ASP A 274 -18.57 9.65 -4.56
CA ASP A 274 -17.44 9.23 -5.39
C ASP A 274 -16.11 9.18 -4.65
N SER A 275 -16.06 9.56 -3.37
CA SER A 275 -14.84 9.49 -2.56
C SER A 275 -15.00 8.63 -1.32
N PHE A 276 -13.88 8.03 -0.91
CA PHE A 276 -13.75 7.17 0.25
C PHE A 276 -12.77 7.78 1.25
N LEU A 277 -13.11 7.70 2.55
CA LEU A 277 -12.24 8.14 3.64
C LEU A 277 -11.79 6.95 4.49
N ILE A 278 -10.50 6.93 4.81
CA ILE A 278 -9.95 6.08 5.87
C ILE A 278 -10.29 6.70 7.24
N GLU A 279 -11.58 6.74 7.58
CA GLU A 279 -12.11 7.30 8.82
C GLU A 279 -12.80 6.22 9.65
N SER A 280 -12.74 6.34 10.97
CA SER A 280 -13.33 5.43 11.95
C SER A 280 -12.88 3.97 11.75
N MET A 281 -11.62 3.79 11.34
CA MET A 281 -11.03 2.48 11.14
C MET A 281 -10.30 1.99 12.38
N ASP A 282 -10.44 0.70 12.67
CA ASP A 282 -9.73 0.06 13.78
C ASP A 282 -8.25 -0.14 13.45
N PRO A 283 -7.36 -0.05 14.47
CA PRO A 283 -5.98 -0.49 14.34
C PRO A 283 -5.89 -1.87 13.70
N GLY A 284 -4.97 -2.00 12.76
CA GLY A 284 -4.78 -3.18 11.93
C GLY A 284 -5.45 -3.11 10.59
N THR A 285 -6.44 -2.24 10.37
CA THR A 285 -7.07 -2.12 9.04
C THR A 285 -6.03 -1.86 7.95
N VAL A 286 -6.17 -2.59 6.85
CA VAL A 286 -5.31 -2.48 5.68
C VAL A 286 -6.11 -1.93 4.50
N VAL A 287 -5.55 -0.97 3.77
CA VAL A 287 -6.11 -0.47 2.52
C VAL A 287 -5.11 -0.78 1.40
N ILE A 288 -5.54 -1.56 0.41
CA ILE A 288 -4.75 -1.81 -0.80
C ILE A 288 -5.33 -0.92 -1.90
N MET A 289 -4.50 -0.10 -2.49
CA MET A 289 -4.88 0.91 -3.48
C MET A 289 -4.08 0.73 -4.77
N ASP A 290 -4.76 0.79 -5.91
CA ASP A 290 -4.14 0.89 -7.22
C ASP A 290 -3.28 2.14 -7.24
N TYR A 291 -2.04 2.01 -7.66
CA TYR A 291 -1.04 3.08 -7.60
C TYR A 291 -1.45 4.32 -8.42
N ARG A 292 -2.42 4.16 -9.34
CA ARG A 292 -3.01 5.23 -10.15
C ARG A 292 -4.25 5.87 -9.50
N SER A 293 -4.68 5.45 -8.33
CA SER A 293 -5.85 6.06 -7.70
C SER A 293 -5.52 7.49 -7.27
N TRP A 294 -6.37 8.44 -7.63
CA TRP A 294 -6.29 9.81 -7.16
C TRP A 294 -6.66 9.87 -5.68
N HIS A 295 -5.73 10.38 -4.88
CA HIS A 295 -5.88 10.43 -3.44
C HIS A 295 -5.16 11.63 -2.84
N ARG A 296 -5.42 11.87 -1.55
CA ARG A 296 -4.73 12.88 -0.73
C ARG A 296 -4.95 12.62 0.76
N GLY A 297 -4.02 13.03 1.61
CA GLY A 297 -4.27 13.20 3.04
C GLY A 297 -5.06 14.48 3.34
N LEU A 298 -6.11 14.37 4.15
CA LEU A 298 -6.85 15.51 4.67
C LEU A 298 -6.13 16.20 5.84
N PRO A 299 -6.46 17.46 6.17
CA PRO A 299 -5.79 18.18 7.26
C PRO A 299 -5.88 17.46 8.59
N ASN A 300 -4.79 17.47 9.36
CA ASN A 300 -4.81 16.99 10.75
C ASN A 300 -5.04 18.19 11.67
N SER A 301 -6.30 18.42 12.03
CA SER A 301 -6.73 19.43 12.99
C SER A 301 -6.77 18.91 14.43
N SER A 302 -6.45 17.64 14.66
CA SER A 302 -6.39 17.05 15.99
C SER A 302 -5.15 17.52 16.76
N GLY A 303 -5.09 17.21 18.06
CA GLY A 303 -3.91 17.39 18.90
C GLY A 303 -2.90 16.24 18.83
N SER A 304 -3.09 15.26 17.94
CA SER A 304 -2.32 14.01 17.90
C SER A 304 -1.67 13.76 16.55
N MET A 305 -0.50 13.10 16.54
CA MET A 305 0.10 12.62 15.31
C MET A 305 -0.61 11.35 14.81
N ARG A 306 -0.83 11.26 13.50
CA ARG A 306 -1.39 10.08 12.82
C ARG A 306 -0.30 9.38 12.00
N PRO A 307 0.25 8.26 12.48
CA PRO A 307 1.11 7.41 11.68
C PRO A 307 0.30 6.49 10.77
N MET A 308 0.80 6.27 9.56
CA MET A 308 0.25 5.31 8.60
C MET A 308 1.41 4.57 7.93
N ILE A 309 1.51 3.27 8.17
CA ILE A 309 2.56 2.44 7.57
C ILE A 309 2.17 2.17 6.13
N TYR A 310 3.12 2.23 5.20
CA TYR A 310 2.87 1.91 3.81
C TYR A 310 3.89 0.94 3.23
N ALA A 311 3.47 0.18 2.22
CA ALA A 311 4.32 -0.71 1.45
C ALA A 311 3.91 -0.69 -0.03
N ARG A 312 4.89 -0.71 -0.94
CA ARG A 312 4.64 -0.66 -2.39
C ARG A 312 5.00 -1.98 -3.05
N TYR A 313 4.16 -2.46 -3.96
CA TYR A 313 4.34 -3.74 -4.61
C TYR A 313 4.08 -3.67 -6.10
N ARG A 314 4.86 -4.39 -6.89
CA ARG A 314 4.61 -4.58 -8.33
C ARG A 314 4.61 -6.04 -8.73
N ALA A 315 3.83 -6.35 -9.76
CA ALA A 315 3.98 -7.61 -10.49
C ALA A 315 5.17 -7.49 -11.44
N VAL A 316 6.08 -8.47 -11.38
CA VAL A 316 7.17 -8.60 -12.35
C VAL A 316 7.05 -9.93 -13.08
N GLU A 317 7.30 -9.89 -14.39
CA GLU A 317 7.34 -11.11 -15.20
C GLU A 317 8.49 -12.02 -14.74
N PRO A 318 8.35 -13.35 -14.86
CA PRO A 318 9.47 -14.24 -14.66
C PRO A 318 10.54 -13.85 -15.68
N ASN A 319 11.76 -13.54 -15.22
CA ASN A 319 12.88 -13.32 -16.12
C ASN A 319 12.94 -14.50 -17.10
N ALA A 320 12.80 -14.23 -18.39
CA ALA A 320 13.05 -15.24 -19.41
C ALA A 320 14.47 -15.75 -19.19
N VAL A 321 14.60 -16.96 -18.65
CA VAL A 321 15.88 -17.56 -18.32
C VAL A 321 16.65 -17.73 -19.63
N GLY A 322 17.62 -16.84 -19.87
CA GLY A 322 18.73 -17.02 -20.79
C GLY A 322 18.39 -17.27 -22.26
N SER A 323 18.08 -16.23 -23.02
CA SER A 323 18.57 -16.19 -24.40
C SER A 323 20.10 -16.13 -24.32
N LYS A 324 20.78 -17.25 -24.58
CA LYS A 324 22.23 -17.35 -24.69
C LYS A 324 22.73 -16.16 -25.52
N ALA A 325 23.67 -15.41 -24.95
CA ALA A 325 24.43 -14.40 -25.67
C ALA A 325 24.98 -15.03 -26.95
N ASP A 326 24.53 -14.53 -28.10
CA ASP A 326 25.09 -14.89 -29.38
C ASP A 326 26.58 -14.50 -29.35
N GLY A 327 27.41 -15.45 -29.77
CA GLY A 327 28.84 -15.45 -29.54
C GLY A 327 29.57 -14.47 -30.46
N THR A 328 29.46 -13.16 -30.24
CA THR A 328 30.40 -12.21 -30.83
C THR A 328 31.57 -11.98 -29.89
N LYS A 329 32.70 -12.65 -30.20
CA LYS A 329 34.01 -12.44 -29.57
C LYS A 329 34.36 -10.94 -29.53
N PRO A 330 34.94 -10.42 -28.44
CA PRO A 330 35.36 -9.03 -28.38
C PRO A 330 36.49 -8.76 -29.40
N LYS A 331 36.27 -7.82 -30.32
CA LYS A 331 37.30 -7.29 -31.22
C LYS A 331 38.42 -6.67 -30.38
N ARG A 332 39.62 -7.23 -30.52
CA ARG A 332 40.87 -6.76 -29.91
C ARG A 332 41.14 -5.32 -30.37
N ARG A 333 41.11 -4.37 -29.43
CA ARG A 333 41.42 -2.94 -29.67
C ARG A 333 42.91 -2.81 -29.97
N VAL A 334 43.26 -2.48 -31.21
CA VAL A 334 44.63 -2.10 -31.60
C VAL A 334 44.89 -0.70 -31.05
N LYS A 335 45.99 -0.52 -30.31
CA LYS A 335 46.46 0.80 -29.86
C LYS A 335 47.07 1.55 -31.06
N PRO A 336 46.82 2.86 -31.24
CA PRO A 336 47.59 3.67 -32.17
C PRO A 336 49.01 3.85 -31.63
N GLU A 337 50.01 3.61 -32.48
CA GLU A 337 51.38 4.04 -32.23
C GLU A 337 51.49 5.55 -32.43
N THR A 338 52.04 6.23 -31.45
CA THR A 338 52.45 7.63 -31.49
C THR A 338 53.63 7.79 -32.46
N MET A 339 53.47 8.66 -33.46
CA MET A 339 54.55 9.47 -34.03
C MET A 339 54.43 10.90 -33.50
#